data_AF-B4MD81-F1
#
_entry.id   AF-B4MD81-F1
#
_cell.length_a   1.000
_cell.length_b   1.000
_cell.length_c   1.000
_cell.angle_alpha   90.00
_cell.angle_beta   90.00
_cell.angle_gamma   90.00
#
_symmetry.space_group_name_H-M   'P 1'
#
loop_
_entity.id
_entity.type
_entity.pdbx_description
1 polymer ?
#
loop_
_entity_poly.entity_id
_entity_poly.type
_entity_poly.pdbx_seq_one_letter_code
_entity_poly.pdbx_strand_id
1 'polypeptide(L)'
;MDSGDNPDDRQQEQQKQAEQQAPSAKRRRLRPTLAQQNADLKEKMEQLTVECSALKSELGNVKMELSKTNLEKTLLAASFEKVEGYFRTLLGGAPFASLKTQLDLLLEQGQQIHARLAVKTEPPQLKTIATLAVLQNQLNKKDKVREELRIQLQETVATIDALTRAFSNDMAQESQKRVDLELTLDRMLRTMDTVMSCSVCLLQWTDAGEHRLVALPCGHIYGESCILRSLEHYRHCPQCRTPCTSSDVCRLFINLSD
;
A
#
# COMPACT_ATOMS: atom_id res chain seq x y z
N MET A 1 76.85 32.14 -15.49
CA MET A 1 75.71 32.35 -14.58
C MET A 1 74.49 32.30 -15.49
N ASP A 2 73.92 31.11 -15.66
CA ASP A 2 72.81 30.91 -16.59
C ASP A 2 71.71 30.17 -15.84
N SER A 3 70.56 30.82 -15.76
CA SER A 3 69.43 30.47 -14.91
C SER A 3 68.50 29.57 -15.72
N GLY A 4 68.37 28.32 -15.29
CA GLY A 4 67.48 27.33 -15.89
C GLY A 4 66.01 27.70 -15.67
N ASP A 5 65.33 28.04 -16.74
CA ASP A 5 63.89 28.22 -16.86
C ASP A 5 63.24 26.83 -16.86
N ASN A 6 62.54 26.46 -15.78
CA ASN A 6 62.02 25.11 -15.57
C ASN A 6 60.67 24.96 -16.31
N PRO A 7 60.52 24.03 -17.28
CA PRO A 7 59.32 23.91 -18.12
C PRO A 7 58.03 23.54 -17.37
N ASP A 8 58.13 23.13 -16.10
CA ASP A 8 56.99 22.76 -15.25
C ASP A 8 56.19 23.97 -14.74
N ASP A 9 56.86 25.12 -14.51
CA ASP A 9 56.19 26.33 -14.04
C ASP A 9 55.34 26.98 -15.14
N ARG A 10 55.80 26.90 -16.40
CA ARG A 10 55.00 27.37 -17.55
C ARG A 10 53.76 26.53 -17.80
N GLN A 11 53.81 25.23 -17.50
CA GLN A 11 52.63 24.36 -17.61
C GLN A 11 51.64 24.64 -16.49
N GLN A 12 52.08 24.84 -15.25
CA GLN A 12 51.20 25.21 -14.15
C GLN A 12 50.56 26.60 -14.32
N GLU A 13 51.27 27.56 -14.91
CA GLU A 13 50.74 28.91 -15.15
C GLU A 13 49.79 28.95 -16.36
N GLN A 14 50.04 28.16 -17.41
CA GLN A 14 49.10 27.98 -18.53
C GLN A 14 47.84 27.21 -18.11
N GLN A 15 47.95 26.26 -17.19
CA GLN A 15 46.81 25.49 -16.69
C GLN A 15 45.93 26.32 -15.74
N LYS A 16 46.54 27.20 -14.92
CA LYS A 16 45.81 28.20 -14.10
C LYS A 16 45.13 29.28 -14.94
N GLN A 17 45.71 29.69 -16.07
CA GLN A 17 45.09 30.67 -16.98
C GLN A 17 43.98 30.04 -17.84
N ALA A 18 44.07 28.76 -18.21
CA ALA A 18 43.01 28.04 -18.91
C ALA A 18 41.77 27.80 -18.03
N GLU A 19 41.93 27.63 -16.71
CA GLU A 19 40.80 27.50 -15.77
C GLU A 19 40.06 28.82 -15.51
N GLN A 20 40.67 29.98 -15.81
CA GLN A 20 40.05 31.30 -15.61
C GLN A 20 39.27 31.82 -16.83
N GLN A 21 39.29 31.11 -17.96
CA GLN A 21 38.59 31.51 -19.20
C GLN A 21 37.55 30.49 -19.70
N ALA A 22 37.18 29.50 -18.89
CA ALA A 22 36.00 28.69 -19.19
C ALA A 22 34.74 29.56 -18.99
N PRO A 23 33.85 29.69 -20.01
CA PRO A 23 32.59 30.38 -19.79
C PRO A 23 31.86 29.63 -18.69
N SER A 24 31.54 30.33 -17.61
CA SER A 24 30.76 29.80 -16.50
C SER A 24 29.34 29.51 -16.97
N ALA A 25 29.16 28.41 -17.72
CA ALA A 25 27.89 27.73 -17.84
C ALA A 25 27.62 27.08 -16.48
N LYS A 26 27.31 27.92 -15.49
CA LYS A 26 26.40 27.53 -14.41
C LYS A 26 25.19 26.96 -15.13
N ARG A 27 25.13 25.64 -15.28
CA ARG A 27 23.89 24.92 -15.54
C ARG A 27 22.99 25.22 -14.34
N ARG A 28 22.34 26.37 -14.40
CA ARG A 28 21.16 26.68 -13.61
C ARG A 28 20.22 25.54 -13.97
N ARG A 29 20.08 24.55 -13.09
CA ARG A 29 18.94 23.63 -13.17
C ARG A 29 17.74 24.56 -13.04
N LEU A 30 17.17 24.95 -14.18
CA LEU A 30 15.89 25.66 -14.20
C LEU A 30 14.96 24.76 -13.41
N ARG A 31 14.49 25.25 -12.26
CA ARG A 31 13.43 24.55 -11.54
C ARG A 31 12.31 24.35 -12.57
N PRO A 32 11.84 23.11 -12.78
CA PRO A 32 10.74 22.89 -13.70
C PRO A 32 9.61 23.82 -13.32
N THR A 33 9.02 24.49 -14.30
CA THR A 33 7.88 25.38 -14.06
C THR A 33 6.74 24.55 -13.47
N LEU A 34 5.86 25.17 -12.69
CA LEU A 34 4.70 24.48 -12.10
C LEU A 34 3.89 23.70 -13.14
N ALA A 35 3.80 24.22 -14.38
CA ALA A 35 3.18 23.53 -15.50
C ALA A 35 3.89 22.22 -15.88
N GLN A 36 5.22 22.20 -15.90
CA GLN A 36 6.01 21.00 -16.17
C GLN A 36 5.86 19.97 -15.05
N GLN A 37 5.88 20.41 -13.79
CA GLN A 37 5.68 19.52 -12.65
C GLN A 37 4.28 18.90 -12.62
N ASN A 38 3.25 19.67 -12.99
CA ASN A 38 1.88 19.17 -13.09
C ASN A 38 1.71 18.20 -14.27
N ALA A 39 2.40 18.42 -15.39
CA ALA A 39 2.41 17.48 -16.51
C ALA A 39 3.07 16.16 -16.13
N ASP A 40 4.26 16.20 -15.52
CA ASP A 40 4.97 15.01 -15.04
C ASP A 40 4.17 14.23 -13.98
N LEU A 41 3.47 14.93 -13.08
CA LEU A 41 2.59 14.29 -12.08
C LEU A 41 1.37 13.64 -12.74
N LYS A 42 0.79 14.28 -13.75
CA LYS A 42 -0.34 13.73 -14.50
C LYS A 42 0.06 12.45 -15.24
N GLU A 43 1.22 12.47 -15.91
CA GLU A 43 1.76 11.29 -16.59
C GLU A 43 2.02 10.14 -15.62
N LYS A 44 2.60 10.43 -14.44
CA LYS A 44 2.81 9.43 -13.38
C LYS A 44 1.49 8.88 -12.82
N MET A 45 0.48 9.73 -12.63
CA MET A 45 -0.84 9.27 -12.20
C MET A 45 -1.48 8.33 -13.24
N GLU A 46 -1.31 8.64 -14.53
CA GLU A 46 -1.85 7.85 -15.62
C GLU A 46 -1.13 6.49 -15.73
N GLN A 47 0.20 6.47 -15.58
CA GLN A 47 0.99 5.24 -15.45
C GLN A 47 0.57 4.38 -14.25
N LEU A 48 0.46 4.99 -13.06
CA LEU A 48 0.01 4.29 -11.86
C LEU A 48 -1.41 3.73 -12.00
N THR A 49 -2.29 4.42 -12.74
CA THR A 49 -3.66 3.96 -12.99
C THR A 49 -3.66 2.69 -13.86
N VAL A 50 -2.82 2.65 -14.89
CA VAL A 50 -2.64 1.47 -15.74
C VAL A 50 -2.06 0.31 -14.93
N GLU A 51 -1.01 0.54 -14.14
CA GLU A 51 -0.40 -0.48 -13.28
C GLU A 51 -1.39 -1.04 -12.24
N CYS A 52 -2.19 -0.18 -11.61
CA CYS A 52 -3.24 -0.61 -10.68
C CYS A 52 -4.28 -1.50 -11.36
N SER A 53 -4.66 -1.18 -12.61
CA SER A 53 -5.60 -2.00 -13.37
C SER A 53 -5.03 -3.38 -13.72
N ALA A 54 -3.73 -3.44 -14.06
CA ALA A 54 -3.03 -4.68 -14.37
C ALA A 54 -2.92 -5.59 -13.13
N LEU A 55 -2.47 -5.05 -11.99
CA LEU A 55 -2.39 -5.77 -10.72
C LEU A 55 -3.75 -6.29 -10.24
N LYS A 56 -4.82 -5.52 -10.47
CA LYS A 56 -6.19 -5.96 -10.14
C LYS A 56 -6.62 -7.16 -10.98
N SER A 57 -6.23 -7.19 -12.25
CA SER A 57 -6.47 -8.34 -13.15
C SER A 57 -5.68 -9.57 -12.71
N GLU A 58 -4.38 -9.41 -12.43
CA GLU A 58 -3.52 -10.49 -11.93
C GLU A 58 -4.02 -11.07 -10.60
N LEU A 59 -4.46 -10.22 -9.67
CA LEU A 59 -5.08 -10.65 -8.43
C LEU A 59 -6.36 -11.47 -8.66
N GLY A 60 -7.16 -11.10 -9.68
CA GLY A 60 -8.32 -11.88 -10.11
C GLY A 60 -7.92 -13.28 -10.59
N ASN A 61 -6.89 -13.38 -11.41
CA ASN A 61 -6.38 -14.66 -11.93
C ASN A 61 -5.82 -15.55 -10.81
N VAL A 62 -5.06 -14.99 -9.87
CA VAL A 62 -4.52 -15.75 -8.73
C VAL A 62 -5.63 -16.28 -7.83
N LYS A 63 -6.68 -15.49 -7.56
CA LYS A 63 -7.84 -15.95 -6.78
C LYS A 63 -8.57 -17.11 -7.47
N MET A 64 -8.70 -17.05 -8.78
CA MET A 64 -9.31 -18.10 -9.58
C MET A 64 -8.48 -19.40 -9.53
N GLU A 65 -7.17 -19.33 -9.75
CA GLU A 65 -6.29 -20.50 -9.63
C GLU A 65 -6.30 -21.09 -8.21
N LEU A 66 -6.28 -20.25 -7.17
CA LEU A 66 -6.38 -20.70 -5.78
C LEU A 66 -7.69 -21.45 -5.53
N SER A 67 -8.80 -20.98 -6.10
CA SER A 67 -10.11 -21.65 -5.98
C SER A 67 -10.11 -23.03 -6.65
N LYS A 68 -9.44 -23.14 -7.82
CA LYS A 68 -9.27 -24.40 -8.55
C LYS A 68 -8.42 -25.39 -7.75
N THR A 69 -7.28 -24.95 -7.20
CA THR A 69 -6.41 -25.80 -6.37
C THR A 69 -7.14 -26.28 -5.11
N ASN A 70 -7.95 -25.43 -4.47
CA ASN A 70 -8.73 -25.82 -3.30
C ASN A 70 -9.81 -26.87 -3.64
N LEU A 71 -10.44 -26.76 -4.81
CA LEU A 71 -11.38 -27.77 -5.28
C LEU A 71 -10.68 -29.11 -5.55
N GLU A 72 -9.54 -29.09 -6.24
CA GLU A 72 -8.72 -30.28 -6.50
C GLU A 72 -8.25 -30.96 -5.20
N LYS A 73 -7.80 -30.17 -4.21
CA LYS A 73 -7.43 -30.67 -2.88
C LYS A 73 -8.61 -31.36 -2.18
N THR A 74 -9.80 -30.78 -2.28
CA THR A 74 -11.02 -31.33 -1.66
C THR A 74 -11.43 -32.64 -2.33
N LEU A 75 -11.36 -32.71 -3.66
CA LEU A 75 -11.63 -33.92 -4.44
C LEU A 75 -10.62 -35.03 -4.12
N LEU A 76 -9.34 -34.69 -3.96
CA LEU A 76 -8.30 -35.64 -3.59
C LEU A 76 -8.51 -36.19 -2.17
N ALA A 77 -8.89 -35.34 -1.22
CA ALA A 77 -9.21 -35.75 0.15
C ALA A 77 -10.41 -36.71 0.19
N ALA A 78 -11.50 -36.38 -0.52
CA ALA A 78 -12.67 -37.25 -0.64
C ALA A 78 -12.33 -38.60 -1.32
N SER A 79 -11.42 -38.59 -2.30
CA SER A 79 -10.95 -39.81 -2.95
C SER A 79 -10.11 -40.66 -1.99
N PHE A 80 -9.27 -40.03 -1.17
CA PHE A 80 -8.49 -40.70 -0.14
C PHE A 80 -9.40 -41.36 0.91
N GLU A 81 -10.43 -40.65 1.40
CA GLU A 81 -11.42 -41.22 2.34
C GLU A 81 -12.14 -42.44 1.77
N LYS A 82 -12.50 -42.42 0.47
CA LYS A 82 -13.10 -43.58 -0.20
C LYS A 82 -12.14 -44.76 -0.24
N VAL A 83 -10.88 -44.54 -0.64
CA VAL A 83 -9.84 -45.58 -0.67
C VAL A 83 -9.64 -46.14 0.73
N GLU A 84 -9.53 -45.28 1.75
CA GLU A 84 -9.41 -45.71 3.15
C GLU A 84 -10.62 -46.53 3.60
N GLY A 85 -11.84 -46.17 3.20
CA GLY A 85 -13.07 -46.92 3.46
C GLY A 85 -13.07 -48.32 2.82
N TYR A 86 -12.61 -48.45 1.58
CA TYR A 86 -12.42 -49.76 0.92
C TYR A 86 -11.41 -50.63 1.68
N PHE A 87 -10.27 -50.07 2.06
CA PHE A 87 -9.26 -50.78 2.84
C PHE A 87 -9.77 -51.18 4.23
N ARG A 88 -10.50 -50.30 4.91
CA ARG A 88 -11.11 -50.58 6.21
C ARG A 88 -12.11 -51.75 6.11
N THR A 89 -12.84 -51.85 5.01
CA THR A 89 -13.75 -52.98 4.74
C THR A 89 -12.99 -54.28 4.49
N LEU A 90 -11.91 -54.23 3.70
CA LEU A 90 -11.05 -55.39 3.43
C LEU A 90 -10.27 -55.89 4.65
N LEU A 91 -9.90 -54.99 5.56
CA LEU A 91 -9.08 -55.28 6.74
C LEU A 91 -9.90 -55.42 8.03
N GLY A 92 -11.21 -55.63 7.95
CA GLY A 92 -12.06 -55.89 9.11
C GLY A 92 -12.14 -54.72 10.11
N GLY A 93 -12.01 -53.48 9.64
CA GLY A 93 -12.11 -52.28 10.46
C GLY A 93 -10.77 -51.60 10.77
N ALA A 94 -9.63 -52.22 10.44
CA ALA A 94 -8.32 -51.65 10.77
C ALA A 94 -7.97 -50.44 9.87
N PRO A 95 -7.48 -49.32 10.44
CA PRO A 95 -7.03 -48.16 9.67
C PRO A 95 -5.73 -48.47 8.91
N PHE A 96 -5.52 -47.82 7.76
CA PHE A 96 -4.35 -48.02 6.89
C PHE A 96 -3.01 -47.82 7.62
N ALA A 97 -2.96 -46.92 8.60
CA ALA A 97 -1.79 -46.71 9.46
C ALA A 97 -1.35 -47.99 10.18
N SER A 98 -2.31 -48.83 10.60
CA SER A 98 -2.02 -50.12 11.25
C SER A 98 -1.32 -51.10 10.32
N LEU A 99 -1.65 -51.08 9.02
CA LEU A 99 -1.00 -51.94 8.03
C LEU A 99 0.44 -51.50 7.77
N LYS A 100 0.68 -50.18 7.72
CA LYS A 100 2.04 -49.63 7.62
C LYS A 100 2.89 -50.04 8.83
N THR A 101 2.35 -49.91 10.04
CA THR A 101 3.04 -50.34 11.27
C THR A 101 3.28 -51.86 11.30
N GLN A 102 2.33 -52.68 10.82
CA GLN A 102 2.54 -54.12 10.68
C GLN A 102 3.59 -54.47 9.62
N LEU A 103 3.64 -53.74 8.52
CA LEU A 103 4.64 -53.92 7.47
C LEU A 103 6.04 -53.52 7.96
N ASP A 104 6.14 -52.40 8.68
CA ASP A 104 7.38 -51.94 9.32
C ASP A 104 7.87 -52.96 10.36
N LEU A 105 6.97 -53.53 11.17
CA LEU A 105 7.29 -54.57 12.14
C LEU A 105 7.76 -55.88 11.46
N LEU A 106 7.14 -56.28 10.35
CA LEU A 106 7.58 -57.45 9.57
C LEU A 106 8.93 -57.21 8.89
N LEU A 107 9.20 -55.97 8.45
CA LEU A 107 10.51 -55.56 7.93
C LEU A 107 11.57 -55.61 9.02
N GLU A 108 11.27 -55.12 10.22
CA GLU A 108 12.17 -55.15 11.37
C GLU A 108 12.43 -56.59 11.84
N GLN A 109 11.39 -57.43 11.88
CA GLN A 109 11.53 -58.87 12.12
C GLN A 109 12.35 -59.57 11.03
N GLY A 110 12.16 -59.21 9.76
CA GLY A 110 12.95 -59.72 8.64
C GLY A 110 14.43 -59.33 8.73
N GLN A 111 14.72 -58.10 9.15
CA GLN A 111 16.09 -57.63 9.41
C GLN A 111 16.72 -58.35 10.61
N GLN A 112 15.97 -58.61 11.67
CA GLN A 112 16.43 -59.40 12.83
C GLN A 112 16.67 -60.87 12.46
N ILE A 113 15.82 -61.47 11.61
CA ILE A 113 16.00 -62.82 11.08
C ILE A 113 17.24 -62.87 10.17
N HIS A 114 17.43 -61.88 9.29
CA HIS A 114 18.62 -61.75 8.45
C HIS A 114 19.90 -61.61 9.30
N ALA A 115 19.86 -60.83 10.39
CA ALA A 115 20.97 -60.70 11.33
C ALA A 115 21.27 -62.01 12.08
N ARG A 116 20.25 -62.83 12.38
CA ARG A 116 20.39 -64.17 12.99
C ARG A 116 20.85 -65.25 12.02
N LEU A 117 20.54 -65.11 10.72
CA LEU A 117 20.94 -66.02 9.65
C LEU A 117 22.24 -65.61 8.95
N ALA A 118 22.95 -64.59 9.46
CA ALA A 118 24.21 -64.06 8.91
C ALA A 118 25.42 -65.01 9.07
N VAL A 119 25.24 -66.31 8.85
CA VAL A 119 26.29 -67.25 8.47
C VAL A 119 25.86 -67.88 7.14
N LYS A 120 26.48 -67.41 6.04
CA LYS A 120 26.38 -67.85 4.63
C LYS A 120 25.54 -66.99 3.67
N THR A 121 25.84 -65.70 3.57
CA THR A 121 25.67 -64.98 2.30
C THR A 121 27.00 -64.34 1.91
N GLU A 122 27.43 -64.53 0.66
CA GLU A 122 28.64 -63.91 0.13
C GLU A 122 28.57 -62.38 0.30
N PRO A 123 29.68 -61.73 0.71
CA PRO A 123 29.69 -60.29 0.90
C PRO A 123 29.44 -59.58 -0.44
N PRO A 124 28.58 -58.54 -0.48
CA PRO A 124 28.41 -57.74 -1.69
C PRO A 124 29.76 -57.18 -2.14
N GLN A 125 30.05 -57.25 -3.45
CA GLN A 125 31.35 -56.85 -3.98
C GLN A 125 31.74 -55.45 -3.49
N LEU A 126 32.94 -55.30 -2.94
CA LEU A 126 33.47 -54.09 -2.29
C LEU A 126 33.25 -52.79 -3.11
N LYS A 127 33.22 -52.90 -4.44
CA LYS A 127 32.92 -51.80 -5.37
C LYS A 127 31.48 -51.27 -5.23
N THR A 128 30.49 -52.14 -5.05
CA THR A 128 29.08 -51.76 -4.90
C THR A 128 28.86 -50.98 -3.61
N ILE A 129 29.52 -51.40 -2.52
CA ILE A 129 29.46 -50.70 -1.22
C ILE A 129 30.08 -49.29 -1.33
N ALA A 130 31.22 -49.17 -2.01
CA ALA A 130 31.86 -47.88 -2.24
C ALA A 130 30.99 -46.93 -3.07
N THR A 131 30.36 -47.42 -4.14
CA THR A 131 29.46 -46.62 -4.98
C THR A 131 28.21 -46.16 -4.21
N LEU A 132 27.61 -47.03 -3.42
CA LEU A 132 26.46 -46.68 -2.58
C LEU A 132 26.82 -45.60 -1.56
N ALA A 133 27.98 -45.70 -0.91
CA ALA A 133 28.45 -44.68 0.04
C ALA A 133 28.64 -43.30 -0.62
N VAL A 134 29.16 -43.26 -1.86
CA VAL A 134 29.30 -42.01 -2.62
C VAL A 134 27.94 -41.40 -2.95
N LEU A 135 26.99 -42.21 -3.43
CA LEU A 135 25.64 -41.75 -3.74
C LEU A 135 24.90 -41.25 -2.49
N GLN A 136 25.06 -41.93 -1.36
CA GLN A 136 24.49 -41.50 -0.07
C GLN A 136 25.05 -40.14 0.37
N ASN A 137 26.35 -39.91 0.21
CA ASN A 137 26.96 -38.62 0.51
C ASN A 137 26.45 -37.51 -0.42
N GLN A 138 26.29 -37.81 -1.72
CA GLN A 138 25.71 -36.87 -2.67
C GLN A 138 24.25 -36.54 -2.33
N LEU A 139 23.42 -37.53 -1.98
CA LEU A 139 22.04 -37.31 -1.54
C LEU A 139 22.01 -36.42 -0.28
N ASN A 140 22.81 -36.73 0.73
CA ASN A 140 22.91 -35.92 1.95
C ASN A 140 23.33 -34.47 1.67
N LYS A 141 24.24 -34.25 0.71
CA LYS A 141 24.62 -32.90 0.27
C LYS A 141 23.46 -32.17 -0.41
N LYS A 142 22.71 -32.85 -1.29
CA LYS A 142 21.54 -32.27 -1.96
C LYS A 142 20.41 -31.98 -0.98
N ASP A 143 20.21 -32.83 0.02
CA ASP A 143 19.20 -32.64 1.07
C ASP A 143 19.54 -31.42 1.95
N LYS A 144 20.82 -31.21 2.28
CA LYS A 144 21.27 -29.99 3.00
C LYS A 144 20.97 -28.72 2.21
N VAL A 145 21.33 -28.69 0.92
CA VAL A 145 21.07 -27.54 0.05
C VAL A 145 19.57 -27.29 -0.10
N ARG A 146 18.77 -28.37 -0.24
CA ARG A 146 17.30 -28.25 -0.31
C ARG A 146 16.73 -27.63 0.96
N GLU A 147 17.18 -28.05 2.13
CA GLU A 147 16.67 -27.51 3.40
C GLU A 147 17.09 -26.05 3.60
N GLU A 148 18.32 -25.70 3.26
CA GLU A 148 18.79 -24.31 3.31
C GLU A 148 17.96 -23.39 2.40
N LEU A 149 17.70 -23.82 1.16
CA LEU A 149 16.84 -23.07 0.25
C LEU A 149 15.39 -22.98 0.77
N ARG A 150 14.89 -24.03 1.44
CA ARG A 150 13.55 -24.03 2.04
C ARG A 150 13.42 -22.98 3.13
N ILE A 151 14.44 -22.86 3.99
CA ILE A 151 14.50 -21.85 5.06
C ILE A 151 14.54 -20.45 4.46
N GLN A 152 15.41 -20.20 3.48
CA GLN A 152 15.50 -18.90 2.78
C GLN A 152 14.19 -18.53 2.09
N LEU A 153 13.52 -19.48 1.44
CA LEU A 153 12.22 -19.25 0.83
C LEU A 153 11.17 -18.89 1.89
N GLN A 154 11.18 -19.57 3.04
CA GLN A 154 10.23 -19.31 4.11
C GLN A 154 10.43 -17.91 4.73
N GLU A 155 11.67 -17.46 4.88
CA GLU A 155 11.99 -16.09 5.33
C GLU A 155 11.57 -15.02 4.32
N THR A 156 11.81 -15.26 3.03
CA THR A 156 11.42 -14.29 1.98
C THR A 156 9.91 -14.16 1.87
N VAL A 157 9.17 -15.27 1.92
CA VAL A 157 7.70 -15.26 1.95
C VAL A 157 7.19 -14.49 3.18
N ALA A 158 7.74 -14.75 4.37
CA ALA A 158 7.34 -14.04 5.59
C ALA A 158 7.59 -12.52 5.48
N THR A 159 8.69 -12.12 4.84
CA THR A 159 9.04 -10.72 4.60
C THR A 159 8.04 -10.07 3.64
N ILE A 160 7.71 -10.74 2.53
CA ILE A 160 6.73 -10.27 1.55
C ILE A 160 5.36 -10.09 2.21
N ASP A 161 4.93 -11.03 3.05
CA ASP A 161 3.66 -10.96 3.78
C ASP A 161 3.63 -9.79 4.78
N ALA A 162 4.75 -9.51 5.44
CA ALA A 162 4.87 -8.37 6.34
C ALA A 162 4.76 -7.04 5.58
N LEU A 163 5.51 -6.89 4.48
CA LEU A 163 5.48 -5.70 3.65
C LEU A 163 4.10 -5.47 3.01
N THR A 164 3.47 -6.54 2.51
CA THR A 164 2.12 -6.48 1.91
C THR A 164 1.09 -5.99 2.93
N ARG A 165 1.16 -6.47 4.18
CA ARG A 165 0.29 -6.00 5.27
C ARG A 165 0.54 -4.54 5.63
N ALA A 166 1.80 -4.14 5.76
CA ALA A 166 2.17 -2.76 6.05
C ALA A 166 1.65 -1.81 4.96
N PHE A 167 1.91 -2.13 3.68
CA PHE A 167 1.43 -1.33 2.56
C PHE A 167 -0.10 -1.24 2.52
N SER A 168 -0.80 -2.36 2.76
CA SER A 168 -2.28 -2.36 2.80
C SER A 168 -2.82 -1.45 3.91
N ASN A 169 -2.18 -1.44 5.08
CA ASN A 169 -2.56 -0.59 6.19
C ASN A 169 -2.29 0.89 5.89
N ASP A 170 -1.12 1.22 5.34
CA ASP A 170 -0.74 2.59 4.98
C ASP A 170 -1.70 3.16 3.93
N MET A 171 -2.04 2.36 2.91
CA MET A 171 -3.02 2.73 1.89
C MET A 171 -4.42 2.94 2.49
N ALA A 172 -4.86 2.08 3.40
CA ALA A 172 -6.15 2.24 4.09
C ALA A 172 -6.17 3.51 4.95
N GLN A 173 -5.08 3.79 5.67
CA GLN A 173 -4.95 5.00 6.48
C GLN A 173 -4.96 6.26 5.62
N GLU A 174 -4.24 6.27 4.49
CA GLU A 174 -4.19 7.41 3.58
C GLU A 174 -5.54 7.65 2.89
N SER A 175 -6.22 6.58 2.47
CA SER A 175 -7.59 6.67 1.97
C SER A 175 -8.53 7.26 3.01
N GLN A 176 -8.43 6.83 4.28
CA GLN A 176 -9.26 7.36 5.35
C GLN A 176 -8.97 8.85 5.60
N LYS A 177 -7.70 9.26 5.66
CA LYS A 177 -7.31 10.66 5.82
C LYS A 177 -7.90 11.56 4.71
N ARG A 178 -7.94 11.07 3.46
CA ARG A 178 -8.54 11.81 2.34
C ARG A 178 -10.03 12.03 2.55
N VAL A 179 -10.76 10.99 2.95
CA VAL A 179 -12.19 11.08 3.25
C VAL A 179 -12.44 12.03 4.43
N ASP A 180 -11.65 11.93 5.49
CA ASP A 180 -11.78 12.80 6.66
C ASP A 180 -11.52 14.28 6.31
N LEU A 181 -10.54 14.54 5.43
CA LEU A 181 -10.24 15.89 4.94
C LEU A 181 -11.38 16.42 4.05
N GLU A 182 -11.92 15.60 3.14
CA GLU A 182 -13.05 15.96 2.29
C GLU A 182 -14.29 16.30 3.13
N LEU A 183 -14.62 15.47 4.12
CA LEU A 183 -15.73 15.73 5.04
C LEU A 183 -15.53 17.01 5.87
N THR A 184 -14.28 17.27 6.27
CA THR A 184 -13.94 18.50 7.00
C THR A 184 -14.13 19.72 6.10
N LEU A 185 -13.67 19.65 4.85
CA LEU A 185 -13.84 20.74 3.89
C LEU A 185 -15.32 20.98 3.56
N ASP A 186 -16.09 19.91 3.32
CA ASP A 186 -17.53 20.03 3.03
C ASP A 186 -18.28 20.66 4.20
N ARG A 187 -17.91 20.31 5.45
CA ARG A 187 -18.46 20.97 6.64
C ARG A 187 -18.11 22.45 6.69
N MET A 188 -16.85 22.81 6.42
CA MET A 188 -16.40 24.21 6.43
C MET A 188 -17.12 25.04 5.35
N LEU A 189 -17.25 24.51 4.14
CA LEU A 189 -17.96 25.16 3.04
C LEU A 189 -19.43 25.39 3.38
N ARG A 190 -20.14 24.37 3.90
CA ARG A 190 -21.53 24.52 4.34
C ARG A 190 -21.68 25.58 5.44
N THR A 191 -20.77 25.60 6.42
CA THR A 191 -20.81 26.64 7.46
C THR A 191 -20.56 28.02 6.88
N MET A 192 -19.63 28.16 5.94
CA MET A 192 -19.35 29.43 5.28
C MET A 192 -20.59 29.93 4.52
N ASP A 193 -21.26 29.07 3.75
CA ASP A 193 -22.48 29.44 3.04
C ASP A 193 -23.59 29.92 3.99
N THR A 194 -23.75 29.29 5.17
CA THR A 194 -24.73 29.75 6.17
C THR A 194 -24.36 31.06 6.85
N VAL A 195 -23.06 31.35 7.02
CA VAL A 195 -22.58 32.60 7.65
C VAL A 195 -22.54 33.75 6.62
N MET A 196 -22.43 33.42 5.34
CA MET A 196 -22.27 34.38 4.24
C MET A 196 -23.57 34.63 3.45
N SER A 197 -24.74 34.18 3.93
CA SER A 197 -26.03 34.36 3.23
C SER A 197 -27.18 34.88 4.09
N CYS A 198 -28.06 35.65 3.44
CA CYS A 198 -29.23 36.25 4.06
C CYS A 198 -30.31 35.25 4.44
N SER A 199 -30.61 35.14 5.74
CA SER A 199 -31.70 34.28 6.23
C SER A 199 -33.11 34.71 5.77
N VAL A 200 -33.25 35.88 5.11
CA VAL A 200 -34.52 36.33 4.53
C VAL A 200 -34.67 35.92 3.06
N CYS A 201 -33.65 36.10 2.22
CA CYS A 201 -33.73 35.80 0.78
C CYS A 201 -32.83 34.62 0.31
N LEU A 202 -32.00 34.09 1.21
CA LEU A 202 -31.03 33.01 1.03
C LEU A 202 -29.92 33.31 0.00
N LEU A 203 -29.70 34.59 -0.32
CA LEU A 203 -28.63 35.04 -1.21
C LEU A 203 -27.40 35.52 -0.41
N GLN A 204 -26.22 35.45 -1.02
CA GLN A 204 -25.00 35.97 -0.40
C GLN A 204 -25.08 37.48 -0.20
N TRP A 205 -24.57 37.96 0.95
CA TRP A 205 -24.44 39.39 1.20
C TRP A 205 -23.39 40.02 0.30
N THR A 206 -23.58 41.28 -0.06
CA THR A 206 -22.57 42.06 -0.77
C THR A 206 -21.71 42.87 0.22
N ASP A 207 -20.47 43.17 -0.17
CA ASP A 207 -19.57 44.08 0.54
C ASP A 207 -20.05 45.55 0.48
N ALA A 208 -20.75 45.90 -0.60
CA ALA A 208 -21.32 47.21 -0.85
C ALA A 208 -22.72 47.13 -1.52
N GLY A 209 -23.46 48.24 -1.52
CA GLY A 209 -24.76 48.35 -2.20
C GLY A 209 -25.97 47.99 -1.34
N GLU A 210 -27.13 47.77 -1.99
CA GLU A 210 -28.43 47.64 -1.32
C GLU A 210 -28.60 46.35 -0.51
N HIS A 211 -27.83 45.30 -0.81
CA HIS A 211 -27.88 44.01 -0.10
C HIS A 211 -26.63 43.79 0.76
N ARG A 212 -26.07 44.88 1.29
CA ARG A 212 -24.90 44.84 2.16
C ARG A 212 -25.21 44.28 3.55
N LEU A 213 -24.16 43.84 4.23
CA LEU A 213 -24.25 43.25 5.57
C LEU A 213 -24.71 44.27 6.64
N VAL A 214 -25.75 43.92 7.38
CA VAL A 214 -26.24 44.70 8.53
C VAL A 214 -26.59 43.79 9.71
N ALA A 215 -26.50 44.30 10.93
CA ALA A 215 -26.93 43.61 12.15
C ALA A 215 -28.06 44.38 12.86
N LEU A 216 -28.96 43.63 13.48
CA LEU A 216 -29.93 44.16 14.45
C LEU A 216 -29.30 44.23 15.86
N PRO A 217 -29.90 44.97 16.82
CA PRO A 217 -29.40 45.05 18.19
C PRO A 217 -29.31 43.69 18.90
N CYS A 218 -30.13 42.73 18.48
CA CYS A 218 -30.11 41.36 18.99
C CYS A 218 -28.94 40.51 18.44
N GLY A 219 -28.09 41.05 17.56
CA GLY A 219 -26.92 40.38 16.99
C GLY A 219 -27.18 39.57 15.72
N HIS A 220 -28.43 39.43 15.28
CA HIS A 220 -28.75 38.74 14.02
C HIS A 220 -28.43 39.59 12.80
N ILE A 221 -27.90 38.93 11.77
CA ILE A 221 -27.33 39.57 10.58
C ILE A 221 -28.24 39.33 9.37
N TYR A 222 -28.38 40.35 8.53
CA TYR A 222 -29.22 40.36 7.34
C TYR A 222 -28.59 41.18 6.20
N GLY A 223 -29.15 41.07 4.98
CA GLY A 223 -28.88 42.01 3.91
C GLY A 223 -29.78 43.23 4.06
N GLU A 224 -29.22 44.42 3.91
CA GLU A 224 -29.88 45.70 4.25
C GLU A 224 -31.28 45.84 3.65
N SER A 225 -31.41 45.69 2.32
CA SER A 225 -32.70 45.78 1.61
C SER A 225 -33.73 44.76 2.10
N CYS A 226 -33.29 43.56 2.47
CA CYS A 226 -34.18 42.49 2.92
C CYS A 226 -34.71 42.75 4.33
N ILE A 227 -33.85 43.17 5.26
CA ILE A 227 -34.30 43.44 6.62
C ILE A 227 -35.13 44.73 6.69
N LEU A 228 -34.79 45.76 5.92
CA LEU A 228 -35.59 46.98 5.87
C LEU A 228 -37.01 46.69 5.39
N ARG A 229 -37.18 45.91 4.30
CA ARG A 229 -38.49 45.46 3.82
C ARG A 229 -39.26 44.64 4.86
N SER A 230 -38.55 43.80 5.61
CA SER A 230 -39.17 43.01 6.68
C SER A 230 -39.66 43.91 7.83
N LEU A 231 -38.86 44.89 8.25
CA LEU A 231 -39.17 45.80 9.35
C LEU A 231 -40.27 46.81 9.02
N GLU A 232 -40.52 47.10 7.74
CA GLU A 232 -41.70 47.84 7.29
C GLU A 232 -43.01 47.15 7.70
N HIS A 233 -43.04 45.81 7.65
CA HIS A 233 -44.22 45.01 7.93
C HIS A 233 -44.24 44.47 9.37
N TYR A 234 -43.07 44.16 9.92
CA TYR A 234 -42.92 43.46 11.20
C TYR A 234 -41.85 44.14 12.06
N ARG A 235 -42.24 44.81 13.15
CA ARG A 235 -41.33 45.55 14.05
C ARG A 235 -40.59 44.65 15.05
N HIS A 236 -40.05 43.53 14.56
CA HIS A 236 -39.26 42.59 15.35
C HIS A 236 -38.30 41.81 14.46
N CYS A 237 -37.23 41.28 15.07
CA CYS A 237 -36.24 40.47 14.38
C CYS A 237 -36.89 39.19 13.79
N PRO A 238 -36.68 38.86 12.50
CA PRO A 238 -37.22 37.64 11.89
C PRO A 238 -36.78 36.34 12.57
N GLN A 239 -35.61 36.33 13.22
CA GLN A 239 -35.02 35.11 13.79
C GLN A 239 -35.34 34.91 15.28
N CYS A 240 -35.28 35.97 16.10
CA CYS A 240 -35.50 35.86 17.55
C CYS A 240 -36.71 36.65 18.07
N ARG A 241 -37.40 37.41 17.20
CA ARG A 241 -38.56 38.24 17.53
C ARG A 241 -38.31 39.34 18.58
N THR A 242 -37.05 39.65 18.86
CA THR A 242 -36.70 40.84 19.66
C THR A 242 -37.23 42.10 18.95
N PRO A 243 -37.95 42.99 19.63
CA PRO A 243 -38.45 44.23 19.04
C PRO A 243 -37.32 45.08 18.46
N CYS A 244 -37.51 45.57 17.25
CA CYS A 244 -36.57 46.45 16.56
C CYS A 244 -37.26 47.17 15.39
N THR A 245 -36.69 48.28 14.97
CA THR A 245 -37.19 49.16 13.91
C THR A 245 -36.08 49.48 12.91
N SER A 246 -36.42 50.13 11.80
CA SER A 246 -35.45 50.46 10.74
C SER A 246 -34.31 51.37 11.21
N SER A 247 -34.53 52.19 12.25
CA SER A 247 -33.48 53.01 12.85
C SER A 247 -32.46 52.22 13.67
N ASP A 248 -32.78 50.99 14.04
CA ASP A 248 -31.92 50.12 14.86
C ASP A 248 -30.95 49.27 14.01
N VAL A 249 -31.05 49.37 12.69
CA VAL A 249 -30.22 48.60 11.75
C VAL A 249 -28.81 49.20 11.71
N CYS A 250 -27.82 48.40 12.10
CA CYS A 250 -26.41 48.79 12.10
C CYS A 250 -25.68 48.19 10.89
N ARG A 251 -25.06 49.03 10.05
CA ARG A 251 -24.26 48.56 8.91
C ARG A 251 -22.92 48.01 9.37
N LEU A 252 -22.59 46.81 8.90
CA LEU A 252 -21.30 46.18 9.15
C LEU A 252 -20.33 46.47 7.99
N PHE A 253 -19.05 46.57 8.31
CA PHE A 253 -17.96 46.69 7.35
C PHE A 253 -16.95 45.60 7.67
N ILE A 254 -16.77 44.65 6.75
CA ILE A 254 -15.77 43.59 6.88
C ILE A 254 -14.59 43.97 6.01
N ASN A 255 -13.40 44.06 6.61
CA ASN A 255 -12.16 44.10 5.86
C ASN A 255 -11.75 42.66 5.52
N LEU A 256 -12.07 42.22 4.31
CA LEU A 256 -11.46 41.02 3.74
C LEU A 256 -10.12 41.46 3.14
N SER A 257 -9.05 41.31 3.90
CA SER A 257 -7.68 41.51 3.38
C SER A 257 -7.24 40.20 2.74
N ASP A 258 -6.94 40.24 1.44
CA ASP A 258 -6.34 39.14 0.66
C ASP A 258 -4.95 38.74 1.20
#